data_AF-A0A7X4GRD8-F1
#
_entry.id   AF-A0A7X4GRD8-F1
#
_cell.length_a   1.000
_cell.length_b   1.000
_cell.length_c   1.000
_cell.angle_alpha   90.00
_cell.angle_beta   90.00
_cell.angle_gamma   90.00
#
_symmetry.space_group_name_H-M   'P 1'
#
loop_
_entity.id
_entity.type
_entity.pdbx_description
1 polymer ?
#
loop_
_entity_poly.entity_id
_entity_poly.type
_entity_poly.pdbx_seq_one_letter_code
_entity_poly.pdbx_strand_id
1 'polypeptide(L)' 'MNKLHYKGWEILPTALPTANHQWSASCDLERMGADGIEVFEGATMQFVRDTEDEALRAACNEAYIQIDNILADPSVRLA' A
#
# COMPACT_ATOMS: atom_id res chain seq x y z
N MET A 1 -8.62 -4.04 -9.18
CA MET A 1 -7.53 -4.98 -8.85
C MET A 1 -7.91 -5.80 -7.64
N ASN A 2 -7.26 -6.94 -7.44
CA ASN A 2 -7.45 -7.76 -6.24
C ASN A 2 -6.57 -7.23 -5.10
N LYS A 3 -7.04 -7.36 -3.86
CA LYS A 3 -6.23 -7.16 -2.67
C LYS A 3 -5.07 -8.16 -2.62
N LEU A 4 -3.92 -7.72 -2.12
CA LEU A 4 -2.72 -8.54 -1.97
C LEU A 4 -2.52 -8.89 -0.51
N HIS A 5 -2.49 -10.18 -0.20
CA HIS A 5 -2.28 -10.65 1.16
C HIS A 5 -0.78 -10.77 1.47
N TYR A 6 -0.33 -10.15 2.57
CA TYR A 6 1.08 -10.17 2.99
C TYR A 6 1.23 -10.18 4.50
N LYS A 7 1.76 -11.27 5.06
CA LYS A 7 2.08 -11.41 6.50
C LYS A 7 0.93 -11.03 7.45
N GLY A 8 -0.31 -11.36 7.08
CA GLY A 8 -1.51 -11.06 7.87
C GLY A 8 -2.07 -9.64 7.66
N TRP A 9 -1.54 -8.92 6.66
CA TRP A 9 -2.04 -7.64 6.18
C TRP A 9 -2.65 -7.80 4.79
N GLU A 10 -3.59 -6.92 4.48
CA GLU A 10 -4.11 -6.69 3.14
C GLU A 10 -3.52 -5.39 2.60
N ILE A 11 -3.00 -5.46 1.38
CA ILE A 11 -2.52 -4.31 0.62
C ILE A 11 -3.53 -4.08 -0.50
N LEU A 12 -4.11 -2.89 -0.55
CA LEU A 12 -5.12 -2.51 -1.54
C LEU A 12 -4.53 -1.46 -2.49
N PRO A 13 -4.02 -1.88 -3.66
CA PRO A 13 -3.45 -0.95 -4.61
C PRO A 13 -4.56 -0.11 -5.27
N THR A 14 -4.28 1.17 -5.46
CA THR A 14 -5.11 2.08 -6.26
C THR A 14 -4.19 2.81 -7.23
N ALA A 15 -4.60 2.89 -8.50
CA ALA A 15 -3.93 3.69 -9.52
C ALA A 15 -4.94 4.59 -10.23
N LEU A 16 -4.51 5.81 -10.53
CA LEU A 16 -5.30 6.82 -11.23
C LEU A 16 -4.44 7.50 -12.30
N PRO A 17 -4.99 7.75 -13.50
CA PRO A 17 -4.30 8.54 -14.50
C PRO A 17 -4.20 10.01 -14.04
N THR A 18 -3.12 10.67 -14.42
CA THR A 18 -2.86 12.09 -14.15
C THR A 18 -3.06 12.93 -15.42
N ALA A 19 -3.16 14.25 -15.27
CA ALA A 19 -3.31 15.17 -16.41
C ALA A 19 -2.11 15.16 -17.37
N ASN A 20 -0.94 14.67 -16.95
CA ASN A 20 0.30 14.68 -17.72
C ASN A 20 0.58 13.37 -18.46
N HIS A 21 -0.45 12.57 -18.74
CA HIS A 21 -0.32 11.23 -19.34
C HIS A 21 0.55 10.24 -18.53
N GLN A 22 0.68 10.48 -17.23
CA GLN A 22 1.32 9.58 -16.27
C GLN A 22 0.28 8.92 -15.37
N TRP A 23 0.71 7.96 -14.56
CA TRP A 23 -0.10 7.26 -13.57
C TRP A 23 0.41 7.53 -12.17
N SER A 24 -0.52 7.84 -11.25
CA SER A 24 -0.25 7.92 -9.81
C SER A 24 -0.84 6.70 -9.13
N ALA A 25 -0.07 6.05 -8.26
CA ALA A 25 -0.55 4.92 -7.47
C ALA A 25 -0.16 5.02 -6.00
N SER A 26 -0.99 4.46 -5.14
CA SER A 26 -0.73 4.25 -3.71
C SER A 26 -1.34 2.92 -3.29
N CYS A 27 -1.01 2.46 -2.09
CA CYS A 27 -1.61 1.28 -1.49
C CYS A 27 -2.16 1.62 -0.11
N ASP A 28 -3.41 1.27 0.15
CA ASP A 28 -3.95 1.25 1.51
C ASP A 28 -3.49 -0.04 2.20
N LEU A 29 -3.18 0.07 3.49
CA LEU A 29 -2.70 -1.03 4.32
C LEU A 29 -3.75 -1.32 5.40
N GLU A 30 -4.28 -2.53 5.36
CA GLU A 30 -5.26 -3.00 6.31
C GLU A 30 -4.73 -4.21 7.07
N ARG A 31 -5.05 -4.30 8.36
CA ARG A 31 -4.70 -5.44 9.20
C ARG A 31 -5.96 -6.13 9.69
N MET A 32 -5.95 -7.46 9.69
CA MET A 32 -7.02 -8.22 10.35
C MET A 32 -7.00 -7.99 11.86
N GLY A 33 -8.08 -7.40 12.37
CA GLY A 33 -8.37 -7.24 13.78
C GLY A 33 -8.66 -8.59 14.47
N ALA A 34 -8.66 -8.59 15.80
CA ALA A 34 -8.92 -9.79 16.60
C ALA A 34 -10.36 -10.33 16.46
N ASP A 35 -11.27 -9.48 15.99
CA ASP A 35 -12.66 -9.77 15.67
C ASP A 35 -12.86 -10.27 14.22
N GLY A 36 -11.78 -10.37 13.45
CA GLY A 36 -11.83 -10.75 12.03
C GLY A 36 -12.26 -9.63 11.10
N ILE A 37 -12.25 -8.36 11.56
CA ILE A 37 -12.55 -7.20 10.73
C ILE A 37 -11.24 -6.59 10.21
N GLU A 38 -11.18 -6.25 8.92
CA GLU A 38 -10.06 -5.51 8.32
C GLU A 38 -10.07 -4.07 8.84
N VAL A 39 -8.99 -3.68 9.52
CA VAL A 39 -8.82 -2.33 10.09
C VAL A 39 -7.81 -1.58 9.25
N PHE A 40 -8.19 -0.41 8.74
CA PHE A 40 -7.27 0.51 8.08
C PHE A 40 -6.21 1.01 9.05
N GLU A 41 -4.95 0.82 8.70
CA GLU A 41 -3.80 1.15 9.54
C GLU A 41 -2.90 2.22 8.88
N GLY A 42 -3.07 2.49 7.58
CA GLY A 42 -2.35 3.55 6.88
C GLY A 42 -2.39 3.40 5.37
N ALA A 43 -1.67 4.27 4.67
CA ALA A 43 -1.49 4.21 3.23
C ALA A 43 -0.06 4.59 2.85
N THR A 44 0.45 4.02 1.76
CA THR A 44 1.72 4.47 1.19
C THR A 44 1.59 5.88 0.63
N MET A 45 2.72 6.57 0.48
CA MET A 45 2.76 7.77 -0.35
C MET A 45 2.35 7.46 -1.81
N GLN A 46 2.03 8.50 -2.57
CA GLN A 46 1.74 8.39 -3.99
C GLN A 46 3.03 8.28 -4.82
N PHE A 47 3.03 7.35 -5.77
CA PHE A 47 4.11 7.13 -6.72
C PHE A 47 3.62 7.44 -8.13
N VAL A 48 4.28 8.41 -8.79
CA VAL A 48 3.96 8.81 -10.17
C VAL A 48 4.95 8.18 -11.15
N ARG A 49 4.45 7.46 -12.16
CA ARG A 49 5.26 6.80 -13.22
C ARG A 49 4.58 6.93 -14.58
N ASP A 50 5.32 6.61 -15.63
CA ASP A 50 4.81 6.76 -17.00
C ASP A 50 3.73 5.72 -17.34
N THR A 51 3.77 4.56 -16.69
CA THR A 51 2.79 3.49 -16.87
C THR A 51 2.08 3.13 -15.57
N GLU A 52 0.84 2.62 -15.69
CA GLU A 52 0.04 2.14 -14.56
C GLU A 52 0.79 1.06 -13.78
N ASP A 53 1.33 0.06 -14.48
CA ASP A 53 2.06 -1.07 -13.88
C ASP A 53 3.30 -0.62 -13.10
N GLU A 54 4.05 0.36 -13.60
CA GLU A 54 5.22 0.88 -12.89
C GLU A 54 4.82 1.63 -11.63
N ALA A 55 3.75 2.43 -11.68
CA ALA A 55 3.24 3.15 -10.52
C ALA A 55 2.77 2.16 -9.45
N LEU A 56 1.97 1.16 -9.85
CA LEU A 56 1.47 0.10 -8.97
C LEU A 56 2.61 -0.70 -8.34
N ARG A 57 3.60 -1.12 -9.14
CA ARG A 57 4.76 -1.86 -8.62
C ARG A 57 5.56 -1.03 -7.63
N ALA A 58 5.73 0.27 -7.87
CA ALA A 58 6.41 1.16 -6.92
C ALA A 58 5.63 1.26 -5.60
N ALA A 59 4.31 1.49 -5.66
CA ALA A 59 3.45 1.57 -4.48
C ALA A 59 3.43 0.25 -3.69
N CYS A 60 3.28 -0.89 -4.37
CA CYS A 60 3.26 -2.20 -3.70
C CYS A 60 4.61 -2.53 -3.04
N ASN A 61 5.73 -2.19 -3.69
CA ASN A 61 7.06 -2.39 -3.09
C ASN A 61 7.23 -1.58 -1.80
N GLU A 62 6.78 -0.33 -1.79
CA GLU A 62 6.78 0.50 -0.59
C GLU A 62 5.86 -0.09 0.50
N ALA A 63 4.66 -0.54 0.13
CA ALA A 63 3.73 -1.19 1.05
C ALA A 63 4.37 -2.38 1.78
N TYR A 64 5.09 -3.25 1.05
CA TYR A 64 5.83 -4.36 1.64
C TYR A 64 6.89 -3.90 2.64
N ILE A 65 7.66 -2.87 2.29
CA ILE A 65 8.70 -2.30 3.16
C ILE A 65 8.08 -1.70 4.43
N GLN A 66 6.99 -0.95 4.30
CA GLN A 66 6.30 -0.35 5.44
C GLN A 66 5.75 -1.41 6.40
N ILE A 67 5.10 -2.46 5.86
CA ILE A 67 4.64 -3.59 6.68
C ILE A 67 5.82 -4.27 7.37
N ASP A 68 6.92 -4.53 6.65
CA ASP A 68 8.10 -5.15 7.25
C ASP A 68 8.70 -4.31 8.37
N ASN A 69 8.73 -2.98 8.21
CA ASN A 69 9.18 -2.06 9.26
C ASN A 69 8.26 -2.06 10.48
N ILE A 70 6.93 -2.03 10.28
CA ILE A 70 5.93 -2.10 11.36
C ILE A 70 6.03 -3.43 12.12
N LEU A 71 6.25 -4.54 11.41
CA LEU A 71 6.40 -5.86 12.01
C LEU A 71 7.72 -6.01 12.76
N ALA A 72 8.80 -5.38 12.29
CA ALA A 72 10.10 -5.39 12.95
C ALA A 72 10.11 -4.52 14.21
N ASP A 73 9.50 -3.33 14.16
CA ASP A 73 9.35 -2.42 15.28
C ASP A 73 7.98 -1.72 15.22
N PRO A 74 7.02 -2.13 16.06
CA PRO A 74 5.67 -1.55 16.09
C PRO A 74 5.63 -0.05 16.43
N SER A 75 6.72 0.53 16.96
CA SER A 75 6.80 1.97 17.22
C SER A 75 7.01 2.81 15.96
N VAL A 76 7.35 2.17 14.82
CA VAL A 76 7.57 2.80 13.51
C VAL A 76 6.25 3.11 12.78
N ARG A 77 5.10 3.19 13.47
CA ARG A 77 3.86 3.71 12.86
C ARG A 77 4.14 5.13 12.36
N LEU A 78 4.36 5.27 11.05
CA LEU A 78 4.64 6.54 10.39
C LEU A 78 3.40 7.43 10.56
N ALA A 79 3.61 8.56 11.23
CA ALA A 79 2.62 9.61 11.45
C ALA A 79 2.25 10.33 10.16
#